data_AF-E1IFK6-F1
#
_entry.id   AF-E1IFK6-F1
#
_cell.length_a   1.000
_cell.length_b   1.000
_cell.length_c   1.000
_cell.angle_alpha   90.00
_cell.angle_beta   90.00
_cell.angle_gamma   90.00
#
_symmetry.space_group_name_H-M   'P 1'
#
loop_
_entity.id
_entity.type
_entity.pdbx_description
1 polymer ?
#
loop_
_entity_poly.entity_id
_entity_poly.type
_entity_poly.pdbx_seq_one_letter_code
_entity_poly.pdbx_strand_id
1 'polypeptide(L)'
;MTMTNVEEIEVNVRQVDEPSASVPNPTQMVEVIRKLVLAGVGALALSRDEAEEFINRLVERGELAQKDAQHLIDETVERLRKTTQPQTNQIQNNVTNISSQIESNLEQFLNRLNIPSKRDIDELSAKIAHLAGRVDELRRAQDAPPPKTKAAPKTEE
;
A
#
# COMPACT_ATOMS: atom_id res chain seq x y z
N MET A 1 -43.01 -45.11 44.42
CA MET A 1 -43.48 -43.81 43.89
C MET A 1 -42.82 -42.72 44.73
N THR A 2 -42.33 -41.64 44.10
CA THR A 2 -41.53 -40.48 44.63
C THR A 2 -40.04 -40.78 44.89
N MET A 3 -39.01 -40.42 44.09
CA MET A 3 -38.58 -39.20 43.37
C MET A 3 -38.31 -37.97 44.26
N THR A 4 -37.04 -37.74 44.64
CA THR A 4 -36.40 -36.48 45.14
C THR A 4 -34.94 -36.84 45.49
N ASN A 5 -33.83 -36.18 45.15
CA ASN A 5 -33.48 -34.95 44.44
C ASN A 5 -32.06 -35.20 43.87
N VAL A 6 -31.81 -34.91 42.60
CA VAL A 6 -30.45 -34.74 42.09
C VAL A 6 -30.31 -33.26 41.79
N GLU A 7 -29.44 -32.59 42.53
CA GLU A 7 -29.10 -31.18 42.33
C GLU A 7 -28.58 -31.01 40.90
N GLU A 8 -29.30 -30.19 40.15
CA GLU A 8 -28.93 -29.74 38.82
C GLU A 8 -27.70 -28.84 39.00
N ILE A 9 -26.53 -29.36 38.64
CA ILE A 9 -25.31 -28.57 38.57
C ILE A 9 -25.53 -27.58 37.43
N GLU A 10 -25.91 -26.34 37.77
CA GLU A 10 -25.88 -25.21 36.86
C GLU A 10 -24.43 -25.02 36.38
N VAL A 11 -24.13 -25.63 35.24
CA VAL A 11 -22.94 -25.29 34.47
C VAL A 11 -23.19 -23.89 33.92
N ASN A 12 -22.75 -22.88 34.65
CA ASN A 12 -22.69 -21.51 34.18
C ASN A 12 -21.69 -21.47 33.01
N VAL A 13 -22.19 -21.70 31.80
CA VAL A 13 -21.46 -21.53 30.55
C VAL A 13 -21.08 -20.06 30.51
N ARG A 14 -19.82 -19.77 30.86
CA ARG A 14 -19.21 -18.47 30.58
C ARG A 14 -19.48 -18.15 29.12
N GLN A 15 -20.34 -17.17 28.92
CA GLN A 15 -20.56 -16.54 27.64
C GLN A 15 -19.19 -16.04 27.19
N VAL A 16 -18.57 -16.78 26.28
CA VAL A 16 -17.38 -16.31 25.57
C VAL A 16 -17.93 -15.19 24.70
N ASP A 17 -17.57 -13.95 25.04
CA ASP A 17 -17.70 -12.81 24.15
C ASP A 17 -16.95 -13.16 22.86
N GLU A 18 -17.67 -13.74 21.90
CA GLU A 18 -17.28 -13.76 20.51
C GLU A 18 -17.18 -12.30 20.09
N PRO A 19 -15.97 -11.76 19.80
CA PRO A 19 -15.89 -10.42 19.24
C PRO A 19 -16.60 -10.50 17.89
N SER A 20 -17.76 -9.84 17.80
CA SER A 20 -18.57 -9.77 16.59
C SER A 20 -17.66 -9.44 15.41
N ALA A 21 -17.47 -10.41 14.51
CA ALA A 21 -16.79 -10.19 13.25
C ALA A 21 -17.69 -9.31 12.38
N SER A 22 -17.65 -7.99 12.64
CA SER A 22 -18.22 -7.00 11.76
C SER A 22 -17.47 -7.07 10.44
N VAL A 23 -18.21 -7.27 9.35
CA VAL A 23 -17.71 -7.19 7.97
C VAL A 23 -16.69 -6.05 7.86
N PRO A 24 -15.42 -6.31 7.49
CA PRO A 24 -14.38 -5.30 7.55
C PRO A 24 -14.74 -4.14 6.64
N ASN A 25 -15.00 -2.99 7.26
CA ASN A 25 -15.19 -1.73 6.55
C ASN A 25 -13.84 -1.39 5.86
N PRO A 26 -13.77 -1.03 4.57
CA PRO A 26 -12.52 -0.77 3.85
C PRO A 26 -11.57 0.19 4.59
N THR A 27 -12.11 1.15 5.34
CA THR A 27 -11.33 2.08 6.17
C THR A 27 -10.56 1.38 7.29
N GLN A 28 -11.11 0.35 7.91
CA GLN A 28 -10.43 -0.42 8.97
C GLN A 28 -9.29 -1.25 8.39
N MET A 29 -9.46 -1.83 7.19
CA MET A 29 -8.40 -2.59 6.53
C MET A 29 -7.22 -1.67 6.14
N VAL A 30 -7.50 -0.48 5.63
CA VAL A 30 -6.47 0.54 5.34
C VAL A 30 -5.73 0.95 6.61
N GLU A 31 -6.43 1.13 7.73
CA GLU A 31 -5.81 1.50 9.01
C GLU A 31 -4.90 0.38 9.55
N VAL A 32 -5.30 -0.88 9.42
CA VAL A 32 -4.46 -2.04 9.79
C VAL A 32 -3.22 -2.13 8.91
N ILE A 33 -3.37 -1.98 7.59
CA ILE A 33 -2.23 -1.98 6.66
C ILE A 33 -1.28 -0.83 6.96
N ARG A 34 -1.79 0.38 7.21
CA ARG A 34 -0.99 1.54 7.61
C ARG A 34 -0.19 1.25 8.88
N LYS A 35 -0.82 0.67 9.90
CA LYS A 35 -0.13 0.28 11.15
C LYS A 35 0.94 -0.77 10.91
N LEU A 36 0.69 -1.76 10.06
CA LEU A 36 1.68 -2.77 9.69
C LEU A 36 2.86 -2.18 8.94
N VAL A 37 2.62 -1.26 8.01
CA VAL A 37 3.69 -0.55 7.29
C VAL A 37 4.49 0.33 8.25
N LEU A 38 3.83 1.08 9.14
CA LEU A 38 4.50 1.88 10.17
C LEU A 38 5.34 1.03 11.14
N ALA A 39 4.85 -0.15 11.54
CA ALA A 39 5.61 -1.08 12.37
C ALA A 39 6.78 -1.71 11.60
N GLY A 40 6.60 -2.04 10.32
CA GLY A 40 7.65 -2.58 9.46
C GLY A 40 8.76 -1.57 9.16
N VAL A 41 8.39 -0.32 8.90
CA VAL A 41 9.35 0.78 8.72
C VAL A 41 9.96 1.19 10.08
N GLY A 42 9.19 1.12 11.17
CA GLY A 42 9.63 1.43 12.53
C GLY A 42 10.69 0.47 13.07
N ALA A 43 10.60 -0.82 12.77
CA ALA A 43 11.63 -1.80 13.12
C ALA A 43 12.99 -1.51 12.44
N LEU A 44 12.99 -0.84 11.29
CA LEU A 44 14.19 -0.38 10.58
C LEU A 44 14.64 1.02 11.02
N ALA A 45 13.76 1.79 11.66
CA ALA A 45 14.04 3.12 12.19
C ALA A 45 14.66 3.09 13.60
N LEU A 46 15.00 1.90 14.12
CA LEU A 46 15.67 1.74 15.40
C LEU A 46 16.95 2.60 15.37
N SER A 47 16.96 3.63 16.22
CA SER A 47 18.13 4.50 16.34
C SER A 47 19.28 3.74 16.98
N ARG A 48 20.50 4.24 16.82
CA ARG A 48 21.68 3.64 17.45
C ARG A 48 21.49 3.50 18.97
N ASP A 49 20.96 4.54 19.61
CA ASP A 49 20.78 4.58 21.06
C ASP A 49 19.75 3.54 21.53
N GLU A 50 18.63 3.37 20.82
CA GLU A 50 17.64 2.34 21.14
C GLU A 50 18.15 0.91 20.86
N ALA A 51 18.98 0.75 19.83
CA ALA A 51 19.62 -0.53 19.52
C ALA A 51 20.62 -0.93 20.62
N GLU A 52 21.43 0.02 21.09
CA GLU A 52 22.36 -0.20 22.21
C GLU A 52 21.62 -0.54 23.50
N GLU A 53 20.50 0.15 23.81
CA GLU A 53 19.69 -0.14 24.99
C GLU A 53 18.99 -1.51 24.89
N PHE A 54 18.48 -1.88 23.72
CA PHE A 54 17.88 -3.21 23.50
C PHE A 54 18.92 -4.33 23.69
N ILE A 55 20.12 -4.18 23.13
CA ILE A 55 21.20 -5.14 23.29
C ILE A 55 21.63 -5.23 24.77
N ASN A 56 21.76 -4.10 25.47
CA ASN A 56 22.09 -4.10 26.91
C ASN A 56 21.04 -4.85 27.74
N ARG A 57 19.74 -4.70 27.44
CA ARG A 57 18.68 -5.48 28.10
C ARG A 57 18.81 -6.99 27.84
N LEU A 58 19.28 -7.42 26.67
CA LEU A 58 19.54 -8.83 26.39
C LEU A 58 20.73 -9.36 27.22
N VAL A 59 21.75 -8.53 27.44
CA VAL A 59 22.90 -8.86 28.29
C VAL A 59 22.48 -8.97 29.76
N GLU A 60 21.69 -8.02 30.27
CA GLU A 60 21.17 -8.03 31.64
C GLU A 60 20.31 -9.26 31.93
N ARG A 61 19.54 -9.70 30.93
CA ARG A 61 18.74 -10.94 31.00
C ARG A 61 19.57 -12.21 30.85
N GLY A 62 20.86 -12.10 30.57
CA GLY A 62 21.77 -13.24 30.35
C GLY A 62 21.52 -13.97 29.03
N GLU A 63 20.71 -13.41 28.13
CA GLU A 63 20.42 -13.98 26.81
C GLU A 63 21.57 -13.71 25.82
N LEU A 64 22.44 -12.74 26.12
CA LEU A 64 23.59 -12.37 25.30
C LEU A 64 24.83 -12.12 26.17
N ALA A 65 26.00 -12.60 25.75
CA ALA A 65 27.24 -12.30 26.45
C ALA A 65 27.65 -10.84 26.23
N GLN A 66 28.16 -10.18 27.27
CA GLN A 66 28.56 -8.76 27.18
C GLN A 66 29.63 -8.49 26.11
N LYS A 67 30.52 -9.47 25.88
CA LYS A 67 31.54 -9.39 24.82
C LYS A 67 30.92 -9.44 23.42
N ASP A 68 29.92 -10.28 23.23
CA ASP A 68 29.23 -10.43 21.94
C ASP A 68 28.37 -9.20 21.65
N ALA A 69 27.74 -8.62 22.68
CA ALA A 69 27.02 -7.36 22.58
C ALA A 69 27.90 -6.21 22.05
N GLN A 70 29.08 -6.01 22.64
CA GLN A 70 30.02 -4.98 22.17
C GLN A 70 30.47 -5.24 20.74
N HIS A 71 30.78 -6.50 20.40
CA HIS A 71 31.16 -6.86 19.04
C HIS A 71 30.05 -6.58 18.02
N LEU A 72 28.79 -6.87 18.36
CA LEU A 72 27.64 -6.60 17.48
C LEU A 72 27.44 -5.09 17.25
N ILE A 73 27.58 -4.27 18.29
CA ILE A 73 27.48 -2.82 18.17
C ILE A 73 28.60 -2.29 17.26
N ASP A 74 29.84 -2.70 17.52
CA ASP A 74 31.00 -2.25 16.75
C ASP A 74 30.90 -2.68 15.27
N GLU A 75 30.52 -3.93 15.02
CA GLU A 75 30.34 -4.45 13.67
C GLU A 75 29.23 -3.71 12.92
N THR A 76 28.12 -3.41 13.59
CA THR A 76 27.00 -2.67 13.01
C THR A 76 27.42 -1.25 12.67
N VAL A 77 28.11 -0.56 13.58
CA VAL A 77 28.64 0.80 13.35
C VAL A 77 29.69 0.81 12.24
N GLU A 78 30.56 -0.19 12.16
CA GLU A 78 31.57 -0.31 11.12
C GLU A 78 30.95 -0.61 9.75
N ARG A 79 29.97 -1.52 9.67
CA ARG A 79 29.18 -1.78 8.46
C ARG A 79 28.44 -0.54 8.00
N LEU A 80 27.82 0.19 8.93
CA LEU A 80 27.12 1.42 8.61
C LEU A 80 28.10 2.46 8.06
N ARG A 81 29.25 2.67 8.73
CA ARG A 81 30.30 3.56 8.25
C ARG A 81 30.84 3.18 6.88
N LYS A 82 31.09 1.89 6.61
CA LYS A 82 31.53 1.38 5.29
C LYS A 82 30.46 1.57 4.22
N THR A 83 29.18 1.45 4.59
CA THR A 83 28.05 1.65 3.68
C THR A 83 27.80 3.14 3.43
N THR A 84 27.96 4.01 4.43
CA THR A 84 27.75 5.47 4.32
C THR A 84 28.99 6.24 3.86
N GLN A 85 30.17 5.61 3.84
CA GLN A 85 31.35 6.17 3.18
C GLN A 85 31.01 6.39 1.69
N PRO A 86 31.44 7.50 1.08
CA PRO A 86 30.86 8.06 -0.13
C PRO A 86 31.18 7.22 -1.38
N GLN A 87 30.55 6.06 -1.51
CA GLN A 87 30.21 5.45 -2.79
C GLN A 87 28.77 5.85 -3.13
N THR A 88 28.50 7.15 -3.15
CA THR A 88 27.18 7.73 -3.42
C THR A 88 26.53 7.14 -4.67
N ASN A 89 27.33 6.82 -5.70
CA ASN A 89 26.84 6.26 -6.95
C ASN A 89 26.34 4.80 -6.84
N GLN A 90 26.93 3.97 -5.97
CA GLN A 90 26.49 2.58 -5.83
C GLN A 90 25.23 2.45 -4.99
N ILE A 91 25.12 3.25 -3.92
CA ILE A 91 23.92 3.27 -3.08
C ILE A 91 22.74 3.80 -3.88
N GLN A 92 22.92 4.87 -4.66
CA GLN A 92 21.84 5.42 -5.49
C GLN A 92 21.29 4.37 -6.48
N ASN A 93 22.19 3.62 -7.12
CA ASN A 93 21.81 2.57 -8.07
C ASN A 93 21.10 1.39 -7.38
N ASN A 94 21.60 0.94 -6.22
CA ASN A 94 20.99 -0.14 -5.46
C ASN A 94 19.61 0.24 -4.92
N VAL A 95 19.47 1.46 -4.38
CA VAL A 95 18.18 1.97 -3.90
C VAL A 95 17.20 2.10 -5.06
N THR A 96 17.62 2.64 -6.21
CA THR A 96 16.75 2.75 -7.39
C THR A 96 16.28 1.38 -7.89
N ASN A 97 17.17 0.39 -7.92
CA ASN A 97 16.83 -0.97 -8.33
C ASN A 97 15.88 -1.66 -7.34
N ILE A 98 16.04 -1.41 -6.05
CA ILE A 98 15.14 -1.94 -5.01
C ILE A 98 13.77 -1.28 -5.13
N SER A 99 13.72 0.05 -5.30
CA SER A 99 12.48 0.79 -5.48
C SER A 99 11.70 0.31 -6.70
N SER A 100 12.35 0.11 -7.84
CA SER A 100 11.68 -0.37 -9.06
C SER A 100 11.16 -1.81 -8.91
N GLN A 101 11.91 -2.67 -8.22
CA GLN A 101 11.43 -4.02 -7.89
C GLN A 101 10.22 -3.99 -6.96
N ILE A 102 10.23 -3.15 -5.92
CA ILE A 102 9.09 -2.99 -5.01
C ILE A 102 7.86 -2.49 -5.77
N GLU A 103 8.01 -1.47 -6.61
CA GLU A 103 6.91 -0.91 -7.41
C GLU A 103 6.28 -1.98 -8.32
N SER A 104 7.11 -2.74 -9.06
CA SER A 104 6.62 -3.80 -9.95
C SER A 104 5.88 -4.91 -9.19
N ASN A 105 6.38 -5.30 -8.01
CA ASN A 105 5.70 -6.30 -7.17
C ASN A 105 4.39 -5.76 -6.60
N LEU A 106 4.37 -4.49 -6.20
CA LEU A 106 3.17 -3.84 -5.67
C LEU A 106 2.09 -3.72 -6.76
N GLU A 107 2.45 -3.26 -7.96
CA GLU A 107 1.54 -3.20 -9.11
C GLU A 107 0.96 -4.59 -9.42
N GLN A 108 1.78 -5.63 -9.46
CA GLN A 108 1.32 -7.01 -9.67
C GLN A 108 0.35 -7.48 -8.58
N PHE A 109 0.60 -7.14 -7.32
CA PHE A 109 -0.27 -7.48 -6.21
C PHE A 109 -1.61 -6.74 -6.27
N LEU A 110 -1.58 -5.43 -6.56
CA LEU A 110 -2.80 -4.62 -6.73
C LEU A 110 -3.65 -5.13 -7.90
N ASN A 111 -3.02 -5.51 -9.01
CA ASN A 111 -3.69 -6.13 -10.15
C ASN A 111 -4.36 -7.46 -9.79
N ARG A 112 -3.71 -8.31 -8.98
CA ARG A 112 -4.31 -9.56 -8.47
C ARG A 112 -5.51 -9.32 -7.56
N LEU A 113 -5.54 -8.18 -6.86
CA LEU A 113 -6.68 -7.75 -6.05
C LEU A 113 -7.74 -6.99 -6.86
N ASN A 114 -7.57 -6.90 -8.19
CA ASN A 114 -8.48 -6.19 -9.08
C ASN A 114 -8.60 -4.68 -8.75
N ILE A 115 -7.57 -4.11 -8.13
CA ILE A 115 -7.48 -2.70 -7.76
C ILE A 115 -6.70 -1.96 -8.87
N PRO A 116 -7.37 -1.10 -9.67
CA PRO A 116 -6.69 -0.34 -10.72
C PRO A 116 -5.80 0.76 -10.14
N SER A 117 -4.66 1.01 -10.79
CA SER A 117 -3.77 2.10 -10.41
C SER A 117 -4.36 3.46 -10.80
N LYS A 118 -3.93 4.54 -10.13
CA LYS A 118 -4.34 5.90 -10.50
C LYS A 118 -3.95 6.24 -11.95
N ARG A 119 -2.78 5.79 -12.40
CA ARG A 119 -2.29 6.00 -13.77
C ARG A 119 -3.25 5.41 -14.80
N ASP A 120 -3.77 4.22 -14.55
CA ASP A 120 -4.69 3.55 -15.47
C ASP A 120 -6.04 4.27 -15.52
N ILE A 121 -6.52 4.79 -14.39
CA ILE A 121 -7.73 5.63 -14.33
C ILE A 121 -7.55 6.90 -15.17
N ASP A 122 -6.42 7.58 -15.00
CA ASP A 122 -6.11 8.82 -15.73
C ASP A 122 -5.98 8.56 -17.24
N GLU A 123 -5.31 7.48 -17.64
CA GLU A 123 -5.16 7.07 -19.03
C GLU A 123 -6.51 6.74 -19.69
N LEU A 124 -7.36 6.01 -18.98
CA LEU A 124 -8.70 5.69 -19.46
C LEU A 124 -9.58 6.93 -19.55
N SER A 125 -9.48 7.85 -18.58
CA SER A 125 -10.19 9.13 -18.58
C SER A 125 -9.81 9.98 -19.80
N ALA A 126 -8.52 10.03 -20.13
CA ALA A 126 -8.04 10.73 -21.32
C ALA A 126 -8.57 10.09 -22.62
N LYS A 127 -8.56 8.75 -22.72
CA LYS A 127 -9.12 8.02 -23.86
C LYS A 127 -10.62 8.29 -24.03
N ILE A 128 -11.37 8.31 -22.92
CA ILE A 128 -12.80 8.63 -22.91
C ILE A 128 -13.04 10.06 -23.39
N ALA A 129 -12.28 11.05 -22.90
CA ALA A 129 -12.40 12.44 -23.32
C ALA A 129 -12.13 12.62 -24.82
N HIS A 130 -11.09 11.97 -25.33
CA HIS A 130 -10.77 11.98 -26.76
C HIS A 130 -11.86 11.32 -27.61
N LEU A 131 -12.41 10.19 -27.15
CA LEU A 131 -13.49 9.51 -27.87
C LEU A 131 -14.79 10.32 -27.85
N ALA A 132 -15.12 10.96 -26.72
CA ALA A 132 -16.24 11.88 -26.60
C ALA A 132 -16.12 13.05 -27.61
N GLY A 133 -14.92 13.64 -27.73
CA GLY A 133 -14.67 14.69 -28.72
C GLY A 133 -14.91 14.23 -30.17
N ARG A 134 -14.43 13.04 -30.53
CA ARG A 134 -14.69 12.48 -31.88
C ARG A 134 -16.16 12.19 -32.13
N VAL A 135 -16.89 11.70 -31.13
CA VAL A 135 -18.34 11.47 -31.25
C VAL A 135 -19.07 12.80 -31.45
N ASP A 136 -18.70 13.85 -30.74
CA ASP A 136 -19.29 15.18 -30.90
C ASP A 136 -18.98 15.80 -32.27
N GLU A 137 -17.77 15.62 -32.80
CA GLU A 137 -17.40 16.05 -34.15
C GLU A 137 -18.21 15.32 -35.22
N LEU A 138 -18.33 13.99 -35.13
CA LEU A 138 -19.13 13.20 -36.05
C LEU A 138 -20.60 13.60 -35.98
N ARG A 139 -21.14 13.83 -34.77
CA ARG A 139 -22.51 14.31 -34.59
C ARG A 139 -22.71 15.69 -35.22
N ARG A 140 -21.79 16.64 -35.02
CA ARG A 140 -21.86 17.97 -35.67
C ARG A 140 -21.75 17.88 -37.20
N ALA A 141 -20.94 16.97 -37.72
CA ALA A 141 -20.84 16.73 -39.16
C ALA A 141 -22.12 16.10 -39.74
N GLN A 142 -22.82 15.28 -38.95
CA GLN A 142 -24.08 14.65 -39.32
C GLN A 142 -25.28 15.60 -39.20
N ASP A 143 -25.23 16.54 -38.26
CA ASP A 143 -26.28 17.56 -38.01
C ASP A 143 -26.09 18.85 -38.84
N ALA A 144 -24.99 18.98 -39.61
CA ALA A 144 -24.74 20.16 -40.44
C ALA A 144 -25.66 20.19 -41.69
N PRO A 145 -26.44 21.27 -41.92
CA PRO A 145 -27.33 21.37 -43.08
C PRO A 145 -26.53 21.45 -44.39
N PRO A 146 -27.06 20.94 -45.52
CA PRO A 146 -26.35 20.93 -46.80
C PRO A 146 -25.95 22.36 -47.22
N PRO A 147 -24.79 22.53 -47.87
CA PRO A 147 -24.28 23.85 -48.21
C PRO A 147 -25.25 24.56 -49.16
N LYS A 148 -25.77 25.71 -48.72
CA LYS A 148 -26.56 26.60 -49.58
C LYS A 148 -25.65 27.15 -50.67
N THR A 149 -25.72 26.57 -51.86
CA THR A 149 -25.18 27.15 -53.09
C THR A 149 -25.79 28.54 -53.25
N LYS A 150 -24.92 29.55 -53.25
CA LYS A 150 -25.27 30.96 -53.43
C LYS A 150 -26.01 31.14 -54.76
N ALA A 151 -27.26 31.62 -54.71
CA ALA A 151 -27.78 32.55 -55.72
C ALA A 151 -26.85 33.80 -55.68
N ALA A 152 -26.50 34.51 -56.75
CA ALA A 152 -27.13 34.92 -58.01
C ALA A 152 -25.99 35.49 -58.93
N PRO A 153 -26.17 36.11 -60.13
CA PRO A 153 -27.41 36.63 -60.73
C PRO A 153 -27.65 36.28 -62.21
N LYS A 154 -28.85 36.65 -62.66
CA LYS A 154 -29.28 36.72 -64.06
C LYS A 154 -28.46 37.76 -64.86
N THR A 155 -28.19 37.42 -66.11
CA THR A 155 -27.99 38.31 -67.27
C THR A 155 -28.48 37.48 -68.46
N GLU A 156 -29.71 37.65 -68.98
CA GLU A 156 -30.05 38.63 -70.04
C GLU A 156 -29.06 38.59 -71.22
N GLU A 157 -29.32 37.73 -72.20
CA GLU A 157 -29.66 38.06 -73.61
C GLU A 157 -30.16 36.79 -74.33
#